data_AF-A0A3M1WDX6-F1
#
_entry.id   AF-A0A3M1WDX6-F1
#
_cell.length_a   1.000
_cell.length_b   1.000
_cell.length_c   1.000
_cell.angle_alpha   90.00
_cell.angle_beta   90.00
_cell.angle_gamma   90.00
#
_symmetry.space_group_name_H-M   'P 1'
#
loop_
_entity.id
_entity.type
_entity.pdbx_description
1 polymer ?
#
loop_
_entity_poly.entity_id
_entity_poly.type
_entity_poly.pdbx_seq_one_letter_code
_entity_poly.pdbx_strand_id
1 'polypeptide(L)'
;MPWLILKPTEGPVGTDVLARGTGFRPNVSLRLQFEDQRLKSITTDNRGSFVLRFEVPVMPYGERDVIAISQTAHMEARATFKIQPRITQVEPVEASPGDTITIRGNGFGSEEPIEVRVNGQTIDGDLDARTHPDGTFVITLKATENLFPPTPVVVTVIGKTTGASAQSERKIEVKPSS
;
A
#
# COMPACT_ATOMS: atom_id res chain seq x y z
N MET A 1 -13.67 25.66 -14.60
CA MET A 1 -12.60 25.18 -13.69
C MET A 1 -12.45 23.69 -13.91
N PRO A 2 -11.22 23.17 -14.14
CA PRO A 2 -11.01 21.75 -14.34
C PRO A 2 -11.25 20.96 -13.04
N TRP A 3 -11.62 19.69 -13.17
CA TRP A 3 -11.78 18.78 -12.03
C TRP A 3 -11.25 17.37 -12.35
N LEU A 4 -10.96 16.62 -11.29
CA LEU A 4 -10.45 15.25 -11.32
C LEU A 4 -11.17 14.43 -10.24
N ILE A 5 -11.57 13.20 -10.59
CA ILE A 5 -12.05 12.19 -9.62
C ILE A 5 -11.30 10.89 -9.82
N LEU A 6 -11.15 10.15 -8.73
CA LEU A 6 -10.52 8.84 -8.68
C LEU A 6 -11.55 7.78 -8.26
N LYS A 7 -11.45 6.58 -8.82
CA LYS A 7 -12.18 5.40 -8.37
C LYS A 7 -11.29 4.16 -8.42
N PRO A 8 -10.99 3.49 -7.29
CA PRO A 8 -11.32 3.91 -5.91
C PRO A 8 -10.54 5.17 -5.47
N THR A 9 -10.89 5.74 -4.31
CA THR A 9 -10.18 6.88 -3.69
C THR A 9 -9.22 6.45 -2.57
N GLU A 10 -9.14 5.15 -2.31
CA GLU A 10 -8.20 4.56 -1.35
C GLU A 10 -7.89 3.12 -1.74
N GLY A 11 -6.77 2.61 -1.23
CA GLY A 11 -6.34 1.24 -1.46
C GLY A 11 -4.84 1.06 -1.21
N PRO A 12 -4.36 -0.19 -1.22
CA PRO A 12 -2.95 -0.48 -1.09
C PRO A 12 -2.16 -0.07 -2.33
N VAL A 13 -0.84 -0.08 -2.18
CA VAL A 13 0.10 -0.01 -3.32
C VAL A 13 -0.27 -1.06 -4.38
N GLY A 14 -0.18 -0.67 -5.65
CA GLY A 14 -0.57 -1.51 -6.80
C GLY A 14 -2.06 -1.50 -7.13
N THR A 15 -2.90 -0.76 -6.38
CA THR A 15 -4.32 -0.59 -6.73
C THR A 15 -4.46 0.02 -8.14
N ASP A 16 -5.26 -0.60 -9.02
CA ASP A 16 -5.62 -0.02 -10.32
C ASP A 16 -6.73 1.03 -10.14
N VAL A 17 -6.39 2.30 -10.41
CA VAL A 17 -7.25 3.46 -10.19
C VAL A 17 -7.70 4.04 -11.52
N LEU A 18 -9.02 4.21 -11.65
CA LEU A 18 -9.63 4.97 -12.74
C LEU A 18 -9.62 6.47 -12.38
N ALA A 19 -8.88 7.26 -13.16
CA ALA A 19 -8.92 8.71 -13.11
C ALA A 19 -9.80 9.27 -14.23
N ARG A 20 -10.73 10.17 -13.88
CA ARG A 20 -11.59 10.88 -14.84
C ARG A 20 -11.51 12.37 -14.55
N GLY A 21 -11.33 13.18 -15.59
CA GLY A 21 -11.33 14.63 -15.46
C GLY A 21 -11.94 15.33 -16.66
N THR A 22 -12.37 16.58 -16.46
CA THR A 22 -12.86 17.47 -17.52
C THR A 22 -12.70 18.93 -17.10
N GLY A 23 -13.11 19.87 -17.97
CA GLY A 23 -12.95 21.31 -17.78
C GLY A 23 -11.54 21.81 -18.14
N PHE A 24 -10.73 20.98 -18.77
CA PHE A 24 -9.48 21.37 -19.42
C PHE A 24 -9.75 21.94 -20.82
N ARG A 25 -8.72 22.49 -21.47
CA ARG A 25 -8.83 22.86 -22.89
C ARG A 25 -8.98 21.60 -23.76
N PRO A 26 -9.73 21.65 -24.88
CA PRO A 26 -9.78 20.55 -25.84
C PRO A 26 -8.43 20.20 -26.45
N ASN A 27 -8.18 18.91 -26.70
CA ASN A 27 -7.00 18.40 -27.43
C ASN A 27 -5.64 18.84 -26.85
N VAL A 28 -5.52 18.96 -25.53
CA VAL A 28 -4.25 19.33 -24.86
C VAL A 28 -3.62 18.14 -24.16
N SER A 29 -2.29 18.11 -24.15
CA SER A 29 -1.52 17.11 -23.41
C SER A 29 -1.52 17.44 -21.92
N LEU A 30 -1.90 16.45 -21.12
CA LEU A 30 -1.84 16.45 -19.66
C LEU A 30 -0.77 15.47 -19.18
N ARG A 31 -0.15 15.80 -18.05
CA ARG A 31 0.66 14.89 -17.25
C ARG A 31 -0.11 14.55 -15.99
N LEU A 32 -0.30 13.26 -15.73
CA LEU A 32 -0.78 12.78 -14.44
C LEU A 32 0.42 12.47 -13.55
N GLN A 33 0.40 12.98 -12.33
CA GLN A 33 1.39 12.70 -11.30
C GLN A 33 0.71 12.31 -9.98
N PHE A 34 1.42 11.52 -9.19
CA PHE A 34 1.06 11.12 -7.84
C PHE A 34 2.13 11.73 -6.92
N GLU A 35 1.76 12.75 -6.16
CA GLU A 35 2.70 13.73 -5.59
C GLU A 35 3.63 14.27 -6.70
N ASP A 36 4.94 14.14 -6.51
CA ASP A 36 5.97 14.53 -7.47
C ASP A 36 6.29 13.42 -8.49
N GLN A 37 5.78 12.21 -8.30
CA GLN A 37 6.05 11.09 -9.20
C GLN A 37 5.18 11.18 -10.46
N ARG A 38 5.83 11.29 -11.62
CA ARG A 38 5.15 11.25 -12.93
C ARG A 38 4.64 9.84 -13.20
N LEU A 39 3.34 9.70 -13.47
CA LEU A 39 2.72 8.42 -13.77
C LEU A 39 2.57 8.21 -15.28
N LYS A 40 1.77 9.06 -15.94
CA LYS A 40 1.38 8.91 -17.35
C LYS A 40 1.12 10.27 -18.00
N SER A 41 1.12 10.27 -19.33
CA SER A 41 0.62 11.39 -20.13
C SER A 41 -0.67 10.98 -20.86
N ILE A 42 -1.59 11.93 -21.03
CA ILE A 42 -2.87 11.73 -21.72
C ILE A 42 -3.25 13.00 -22.46
N THR A 43 -3.91 12.87 -23.62
CA THR A 43 -4.47 14.03 -24.34
C THR A 43 -5.96 14.12 -24.05
N THR A 44 -6.45 15.32 -23.76
CA THR A 44 -7.90 15.54 -23.60
C THR A 44 -8.64 15.38 -24.92
N ASP A 45 -9.90 14.97 -24.87
CA ASP A 45 -10.77 14.92 -26.04
C ASP A 45 -11.14 16.33 -26.54
N ASN A 46 -11.97 16.37 -27.60
CA ASN A 46 -12.47 17.61 -28.18
C ASN A 46 -13.42 18.41 -27.26
N ARG A 47 -13.78 17.86 -26.08
CA ARG A 47 -14.57 18.52 -25.04
C ARG A 47 -13.71 18.87 -23.80
N GLY A 48 -12.40 18.63 -23.84
CA GLY A 48 -11.50 18.91 -22.72
C GLY A 48 -11.59 17.87 -21.59
N SER A 49 -12.04 16.65 -21.88
CA SER A 49 -12.18 15.55 -20.92
C SER A 49 -11.14 14.46 -21.15
N PHE A 50 -10.85 13.66 -20.12
CA PHE A 50 -10.00 12.48 -20.24
C PHE A 50 -10.44 11.38 -19.28
N VAL A 51 -10.06 10.14 -19.62
CA VAL A 51 -10.19 8.96 -18.77
C VAL A 51 -8.92 8.13 -18.93
N LEU A 52 -8.31 7.71 -17.82
CA LEU A 52 -7.15 6.82 -17.83
C LEU A 52 -7.12 5.94 -16.58
N ARG A 53 -6.37 4.84 -16.66
CA ARG A 53 -6.05 3.96 -15.53
C ARG A 53 -4.58 4.04 -15.15
N PHE A 54 -4.27 4.00 -13.86
CA PHE A 54 -2.90 3.92 -13.34
C PHE A 54 -2.84 3.02 -12.11
N GLU A 55 -1.68 2.41 -11.87
CA GLU A 55 -1.42 1.65 -10.65
C GLU A 55 -0.81 2.57 -9.60
N VAL A 56 -1.29 2.47 -8.37
CA VAL A 56 -0.77 3.23 -7.23
C VAL A 56 0.70 2.83 -6.99
N PRO A 57 1.66 3.78 -7.02
CA PRO A 57 3.07 3.47 -6.79
C PRO A 57 3.35 3.11 -5.32
N VAL A 58 4.55 2.57 -5.05
CA VAL A 58 5.02 2.35 -3.68
C VAL A 58 5.16 3.68 -2.97
N MET A 59 4.36 3.90 -1.92
CA MET A 59 4.30 5.12 -1.13
C MET A 59 3.96 4.76 0.32
N PRO A 60 4.39 5.57 1.30
CA PRO A 60 4.00 5.37 2.68
C PRO A 60 2.51 5.67 2.92
N TYR A 61 1.97 5.19 4.03
CA TYR A 61 0.59 5.37 4.47
C TYR A 61 0.14 6.83 4.46
N GLY A 62 -1.14 7.06 4.15
CA GLY A 62 -1.81 8.35 4.30
C GLY A 62 -2.38 8.92 3.00
N GLU A 63 -2.94 10.11 3.10
CA GLU A 63 -3.50 10.84 1.97
C GLU A 63 -2.41 11.42 1.08
N ARG A 64 -2.61 11.30 -0.24
CA ARG A 64 -1.68 11.75 -1.27
C ARG A 64 -2.41 12.43 -2.41
N ASP A 65 -1.79 13.45 -2.98
CA ASP A 65 -2.33 14.20 -4.10
C ASP A 65 -2.09 13.47 -5.42
N VAL A 66 -3.14 13.36 -6.23
CA VAL A 66 -3.07 13.00 -7.65
C VAL A 66 -3.42 14.23 -8.47
N ILE A 67 -2.53 14.62 -9.36
CA ILE A 67 -2.59 15.91 -10.05
C ILE A 67 -2.55 15.67 -11.56
N ALA A 68 -3.54 16.20 -12.27
CA ALA A 68 -3.55 16.27 -13.73
C ALA A 68 -3.17 17.68 -14.18
N ILE A 69 -1.98 17.84 -14.76
CA ILE A 69 -1.37 19.12 -15.11
C ILE A 69 -1.32 19.27 -16.63
N SER A 70 -1.94 20.33 -17.16
CA SER A 70 -1.80 20.69 -18.57
C SER A 70 -0.36 21.12 -18.88
N GLN A 71 0.20 20.59 -19.96
CA GLN A 71 1.58 20.88 -20.38
C GLN A 71 1.69 22.15 -21.22
N THR A 72 0.58 22.67 -21.73
CA THR A 72 0.53 23.83 -22.62
C THR A 72 -0.32 24.97 -22.07
N ALA A 73 -1.08 24.72 -21.00
CA ALA A 73 -1.88 25.71 -20.31
C ALA A 73 -1.57 25.67 -18.82
N HIS A 74 -1.63 26.81 -18.14
CA HIS A 74 -1.48 26.90 -16.67
C HIS A 74 -2.76 26.41 -15.96
N MET A 75 -3.14 25.15 -16.19
CA MET A 75 -4.34 24.52 -15.64
C MET A 75 -3.98 23.18 -15.01
N GLU A 76 -4.48 22.95 -13.80
CA GLU A 76 -4.37 21.67 -13.11
C GLU A 76 -5.69 21.30 -12.41
N ALA A 77 -5.90 20.01 -12.20
CA ALA A 77 -6.94 19.50 -11.31
C ALA A 77 -6.33 18.47 -10.34
N ARG A 78 -6.84 18.46 -9.11
CA ARG A 78 -6.36 17.61 -8.02
C ARG A 78 -7.46 16.69 -7.52
N ALA A 79 -7.05 15.51 -7.07
CA ALA A 79 -7.87 14.60 -6.29
C ALA A 79 -6.98 13.89 -5.27
N THR A 80 -7.54 13.48 -4.15
CA THR A 80 -6.80 12.80 -3.09
C THR A 80 -6.99 11.29 -3.18
N PHE A 81 -5.92 10.54 -2.98
CA PHE A 81 -5.94 9.08 -2.80
C PHE A 81 -5.33 8.70 -1.46
N LYS A 82 -5.99 7.87 -0.67
CA LYS A 82 -5.45 7.36 0.60
C LYS A 82 -4.77 6.01 0.42
N ILE A 83 -3.46 5.97 0.68
CA ILE A 83 -2.69 4.73 0.73
C ILE A 83 -3.09 3.94 1.97
N GLN A 84 -3.41 2.67 1.79
CA GLN A 84 -3.73 1.72 2.86
C GLN A 84 -2.60 0.68 3.01
N PRO A 85 -2.30 0.23 4.24
CA PRO A 85 -1.26 -0.77 4.46
C PRO A 85 -1.67 -2.15 3.94
N ARG A 86 -0.70 -2.96 3.53
CA ARG A 86 -0.92 -4.35 3.13
C ARG A 86 0.26 -5.24 3.47
N ILE A 87 -0.01 -6.44 3.97
CA ILE A 87 0.95 -7.54 3.99
C ILE A 87 0.94 -8.17 2.59
N THR A 88 2.06 -8.08 1.88
CA THR A 88 2.18 -8.52 0.49
C THR A 88 2.65 -9.96 0.37
N GLN A 89 3.34 -10.48 1.37
CA GLN A 89 3.88 -11.83 1.35
C GLN A 89 4.05 -12.39 2.75
N VAL A 90 3.77 -13.69 2.87
CA VAL A 90 4.08 -14.53 4.03
C VAL A 90 4.65 -15.82 3.49
N GLU A 91 5.89 -16.16 3.87
CA GLU A 91 6.57 -17.34 3.36
C GLU A 91 7.56 -17.96 4.38
N PRO A 92 7.51 -19.28 4.62
CA PRO A 92 6.49 -20.20 4.10
C PRO A 92 5.14 -20.02 4.82
N VAL A 93 4.05 -20.41 4.17
CA VAL A 93 2.73 -20.48 4.81
C VAL A 93 2.49 -21.81 5.55
N GLU A 94 3.30 -22.83 5.23
CA GLU A 94 3.38 -24.09 5.98
C GLU A 94 4.78 -24.19 6.54
N ALA A 95 4.92 -24.21 7.86
CA ALA A 95 6.22 -24.30 8.53
C ALA A 95 6.24 -25.43 9.57
N SER A 96 7.42 -25.80 10.01
CA SER A 96 7.64 -26.68 11.17
C SER A 96 8.11 -25.85 12.37
N PRO A 97 7.97 -26.35 13.61
CA PRO A 97 8.51 -25.65 14.78
C PRO A 97 10.01 -25.36 14.62
N GLY A 98 10.40 -24.10 14.83
CA GLY A 98 11.78 -23.60 14.68
C GLY A 98 12.10 -22.94 13.33
N ASP A 99 11.26 -23.16 12.32
CA ASP A 99 11.40 -22.54 11.00
C ASP A 99 11.31 -21.01 11.08
N THR A 100 11.88 -20.35 10.08
CA THR A 100 11.79 -18.90 9.92
C THR A 100 10.71 -18.56 8.90
N ILE A 101 9.74 -17.74 9.30
CA ILE A 101 8.71 -17.18 8.43
C ILE A 101 9.06 -15.74 8.10
N THR A 102 9.21 -15.42 6.81
CA THR A 102 9.41 -14.07 6.32
C THR A 102 8.06 -13.42 5.99
N ILE A 103 7.89 -12.17 6.43
CA ILE A 103 6.70 -11.37 6.17
C ILE A 103 7.14 -10.06 5.53
N ARG A 104 6.49 -9.71 4.43
CA ARG A 104 6.71 -8.45 3.72
C ARG A 104 5.43 -7.65 3.66
N GLY A 105 5.54 -6.33 3.64
CA GLY A 105 4.42 -5.45 3.42
C GLY A 105 4.81 -4.09 2.89
N ASN A 106 3.80 -3.31 2.53
CA ASN A 106 3.92 -1.95 2.00
C ASN A 106 2.74 -1.08 2.43
N GLY A 107 2.81 0.21 2.11
CA GLY A 107 1.75 1.16 2.45
C GLY A 107 1.64 1.46 3.95
N PHE A 108 2.66 1.14 4.75
CA PHE A 108 2.79 1.58 6.14
C PHE A 108 3.46 2.96 6.19
N GLY A 109 3.46 3.63 7.34
CA GLY A 109 4.10 4.93 7.51
C GLY A 109 5.60 4.89 7.21
N SER A 110 6.17 6.04 6.86
CA SER A 110 7.60 6.18 6.59
C SER A 110 8.41 6.03 7.87
N GLU A 111 9.43 5.16 7.86
CA GLU A 111 10.40 4.99 8.95
C GLU A 111 9.78 4.80 10.33
N GLU A 112 8.59 4.20 10.43
CA GLU A 112 7.90 4.02 11.71
C GLU A 112 8.24 2.67 12.36
N PRO A 113 8.32 2.58 13.69
CA PRO A 113 8.36 1.30 14.38
C PRO A 113 7.09 0.50 14.10
N ILE A 114 7.23 -0.82 13.95
CA ILE A 114 6.08 -1.72 13.77
C ILE A 114 5.87 -2.62 15.00
N GLU A 115 4.61 -2.91 15.29
CA GLU A 115 4.16 -3.95 16.20
C GLU A 115 3.65 -5.14 15.39
N VAL A 116 4.03 -6.34 15.80
CA VAL A 116 3.59 -7.58 15.18
C VAL A 116 2.77 -8.36 16.18
N ARG A 117 1.56 -8.75 15.79
CA ARG A 117 0.69 -9.63 16.58
C ARG A 117 0.44 -10.92 15.84
N VAL A 118 0.55 -12.02 16.57
CA VAL A 118 0.23 -13.36 16.09
C VAL A 118 -0.84 -13.92 17.04
N ASN A 119 -1.97 -14.34 16.47
CA ASN A 119 -3.15 -14.75 17.25
C ASN A 119 -3.59 -13.71 18.31
N GLY A 120 -3.45 -12.42 18.00
CA GLY A 120 -3.78 -11.32 18.90
C GLY A 120 -2.75 -11.05 20.01
N GLN A 121 -1.74 -11.90 20.18
CA GLN A 121 -0.63 -11.69 21.10
C GLN A 121 0.45 -10.84 20.44
N THR A 122 0.86 -9.76 21.09
CA THR A 122 2.04 -9.01 20.67
C THR A 122 3.28 -9.87 20.80
N ILE A 123 4.08 -9.94 19.75
CA ILE A 123 5.40 -10.54 19.82
C ILE A 123 6.33 -9.53 20.48
N ASP A 124 6.54 -9.70 21.78
CA ASP A 124 7.57 -8.96 22.51
C ASP A 124 8.94 -9.60 22.24
N GLY A 125 9.85 -8.84 21.63
CA GLY A 125 11.19 -9.31 21.26
C GLY A 125 11.92 -8.36 20.32
N ASP A 126 13.21 -8.64 20.13
CA ASP A 126 14.29 -7.93 19.40
C ASP A 126 14.03 -7.63 17.91
N LEU A 127 12.78 -7.47 17.51
CA LEU A 127 12.44 -7.10 16.14
C LEU A 127 12.99 -5.71 15.80
N ASP A 128 12.99 -4.77 16.77
CA ASP A 128 13.21 -3.30 16.60
C ASP A 128 12.90 -2.82 15.16
N ALA A 129 11.80 -3.35 14.64
CA ALA A 129 11.59 -3.38 13.22
C ALA A 129 10.96 -2.06 12.84
N ARG A 130 11.49 -1.47 11.78
CA ARG A 130 10.99 -0.22 11.23
C ARG A 130 10.67 -0.41 9.76
N THR A 131 9.67 0.31 9.30
CA THR A 131 9.46 0.45 7.86
C THR A 131 10.61 1.23 7.22
N HIS A 132 10.79 1.05 5.94
CA HIS A 132 11.64 1.89 5.11
C HIS A 132 10.96 3.24 4.80
N PRO A 133 11.69 4.23 4.26
CA PRO A 133 11.12 5.53 3.91
C PRO A 133 9.96 5.47 2.89
N ASP A 134 9.92 4.43 2.05
CA ASP A 134 8.84 4.19 1.08
C ASP A 134 7.62 3.48 1.69
N GLY A 135 7.65 3.20 3.00
CA GLY A 135 6.58 2.50 3.72
C GLY A 135 6.57 0.98 3.56
N THR A 136 7.62 0.40 2.97
CA THR A 136 7.81 -1.06 2.90
C THR A 136 8.45 -1.61 4.17
N PHE A 137 8.29 -2.91 4.44
CA PHE A 137 9.04 -3.59 5.49
C PHE A 137 9.30 -5.05 5.12
N VAL A 138 10.30 -5.63 5.76
CA VAL A 138 10.56 -7.07 5.79
C VAL A 138 10.88 -7.44 7.23
N ILE A 139 10.18 -8.44 7.77
CA ILE A 139 10.48 -9.03 9.08
C ILE A 139 10.56 -10.54 8.98
N THR A 140 11.16 -11.15 9.98
CA THR A 140 11.16 -12.60 10.15
C THR A 140 10.63 -12.97 11.52
N LEU A 141 9.84 -14.03 11.58
CA LEU A 141 9.33 -14.61 12.81
C LEU A 141 9.82 -16.05 12.93
N LYS A 142 10.10 -16.49 14.15
CA LYS A 142 10.32 -17.91 14.43
C LYS A 142 8.98 -18.61 14.64
N ALA A 143 8.76 -19.70 13.92
CA ALA A 143 7.61 -20.58 14.07
C ALA A 143 7.72 -21.34 15.40
N THR A 144 7.33 -20.73 16.51
CA THR A 144 7.25 -21.41 17.81
C THR A 144 5.84 -21.93 18.04
N GLU A 145 5.69 -23.05 18.74
CA GLU A 145 4.37 -23.65 19.00
C GLU A 145 3.43 -22.72 19.80
N ASN A 146 4.01 -21.85 20.64
CA ASN A 146 3.23 -20.87 21.39
C ASN A 146 2.64 -19.77 20.48
N LEU A 147 3.40 -19.30 19.51
CA LEU A 147 2.93 -18.28 18.56
C LEU A 147 2.07 -18.89 17.45
N PHE A 148 2.44 -20.10 17.02
CA PHE A 148 1.80 -20.84 15.95
C PHE A 148 1.37 -22.22 16.44
N PRO A 149 0.23 -22.31 17.16
CA PRO A 149 -0.39 -23.60 17.43
C PRO A 149 -0.72 -24.32 16.11
N PRO A 150 -1.05 -25.64 16.13
CA PRO A 150 -1.39 -26.41 14.94
C PRO A 150 -2.79 -26.08 14.39
N THR A 151 -3.05 -24.80 14.21
CA THR A 151 -4.25 -24.20 13.65
C THR A 151 -3.84 -23.04 12.74
N PRO A 152 -4.61 -22.71 11.70
CA PRO A 152 -4.29 -21.59 10.82
C PRO A 152 -4.30 -20.24 11.55
N VAL A 153 -3.17 -19.53 11.57
CA VAL A 153 -2.98 -18.25 12.26
C VAL A 153 -2.89 -17.08 11.30
N VAL A 154 -3.42 -15.93 11.71
CA VAL A 154 -3.27 -14.64 11.03
C VAL A 154 -2.22 -13.79 11.75
N VAL A 155 -1.36 -13.14 10.96
CA VAL A 155 -0.44 -12.11 11.47
C VAL A 155 -1.05 -10.75 11.23
N THR A 156 -1.00 -9.90 12.25
CA THR A 156 -1.33 -8.47 12.14
C THR A 156 -0.05 -7.66 12.31
N VAL A 157 0.20 -6.71 11.41
CA VAL A 157 1.27 -5.71 11.55
C VAL A 157 0.62 -4.35 11.74
N ILE A 158 1.12 -3.57 12.71
CA ILE A 158 0.60 -2.26 13.08
C ILE A 158 1.76 -1.26 13.10
N GLY A 159 1.63 -0.16 12.37
CA GLY A 159 2.53 0.99 12.48
C GLY A 159 2.31 1.73 13.79
N LYS A 160 3.33 1.85 14.64
CA LYS A 160 3.20 2.45 15.98
C LYS A 160 3.02 3.97 15.94
N THR A 161 3.41 4.63 14.86
CA THR A 161 3.27 6.09 14.72
C THR A 161 1.96 6.45 14.03
N THR A 162 1.61 5.74 12.96
CA THR A 162 0.42 6.04 12.16
C THR A 162 -0.85 5.34 12.66
N GLY A 163 -0.71 4.24 13.41
CA GLY A 163 -1.80 3.33 13.75
C GLY A 163 -2.32 2.50 12.57
N ALA A 164 -1.71 2.63 11.38
CA ALA A 164 -2.09 1.86 10.20
C ALA A 164 -1.82 0.37 10.45
N SER A 165 -2.77 -0.51 10.10
CA SER A 165 -2.62 -1.94 10.33
C SER A 165 -3.09 -2.77 9.16
N ALA A 166 -2.44 -3.91 8.96
CA ALA A 166 -2.83 -4.91 7.96
C ALA A 166 -2.74 -6.32 8.53
N GLN A 167 -3.60 -7.20 8.02
CA GLN A 167 -3.61 -8.62 8.34
C GLN A 167 -3.14 -9.44 7.15
N SER A 168 -2.51 -10.59 7.43
CA SER A 168 -2.11 -11.52 6.39
C SER A 168 -3.36 -12.12 5.75
N GLU A 169 -3.49 -12.01 4.43
CA GLU A 169 -4.60 -12.61 3.68
C GLU A 169 -4.53 -14.14 3.73
N ARG A 170 -3.32 -14.69 3.67
CA ARG A 170 -3.06 -16.12 3.84
C ARG A 170 -2.85 -16.41 5.32
N LYS A 171 -3.44 -17.52 5.77
CA LYS A 171 -3.17 -18.06 7.10
C LYS A 171 -1.88 -18.86 7.07
N ILE A 172 -1.16 -18.84 8.18
CA ILE A 172 0.06 -19.62 8.40
C ILE A 172 -0.33 -20.86 9.20
N GLU A 173 0.13 -22.02 8.75
CA GLU A 173 -0.03 -23.29 9.43
C GLU A 173 1.34 -23.82 9.86
N VAL A 174 1.48 -24.15 11.14
CA VAL A 174 2.66 -24.82 11.65
C VAL A 174 2.30 -26.26 12.00
N LYS A 175 3.01 -27.21 11.39
CA LYS A 175 2.77 -28.64 11.62
C LYS A 175 3.15 -29.01 13.06
N PRO A 176 2.46 -29.95 13.71
CA PRO A 176 2.87 -30.44 15.02
C PRO A 176 4.32 -30.96 15.00
N SER A 177 5.02 -30.79 16.11
CA SER A 177 6.26 -31.53 16.36
C SER A 177 5.97 -33.04 16.34
N SER A 178 6.82 -33.81 15.66
CA SER A 178 6.73 -35.27 15.59
C SER A 178 7.17 -35.93 16.89
#